data_AF-A0A0A9D982-F1
#
_entry.id   AF-A0A0A9D982-F1
#
_cell.length_a   1.000
_cell.length_b   1.000
_cell.length_c   1.000
_cell.angle_alpha   90.00
_cell.angle_beta   90.00
_cell.angle_gamma   90.00
#
_symmetry.space_group_name_H-M   'P 1'
#
loop_
_entity.id
_entity.type
_entity.pdbx_description
1 polymer ?
#
loop_
_entity_poly.entity_id
_entity_poly.type
_entity_poly.pdbx_seq_one_letter_code
_entity_poly.pdbx_strand_id
1 'polypeptide(L)'
;MVYADPFHNYCVALVVPARQALEKWAQNSGIYYKDFEELCQNDQAIKEVQQSLSKAAKAARLEKFEVPAKILLLPEPWTPESGLVTAALKLKREQIKIKFKDDLNKLYH
;
A
#
# COMPACT_ATOMS: atom_id res chain seq x y z
N MET A 1 1.93 1.88 5.40
CA MET A 1 1.23 2.28 6.65
C MET A 1 -0.14 1.66 6.65
N VAL A 2 -0.48 0.90 7.70
CA VAL A 2 -1.86 0.45 7.93
C VAL A 2 -2.61 1.56 8.64
N TYR A 3 -3.85 1.81 8.22
CA TYR A 3 -4.76 2.80 8.79
C TYR A 3 -6.11 2.14 9.03
N ALA A 4 -6.62 2.25 10.25
CA ALA A 4 -7.92 1.73 10.66
C ALA A 4 -8.81 2.91 11.06
N ASP A 5 -10.03 2.94 10.54
CA ASP A 5 -11.02 3.92 10.92
C ASP A 5 -12.02 3.32 11.92
N PRO A 6 -12.31 3.97 13.06
CA PRO A 6 -13.16 3.39 14.10
C PRO A 6 -14.61 3.17 13.67
N PHE A 7 -15.05 3.80 12.58
CA PHE A 7 -16.39 3.59 12.02
C PHE A 7 -16.48 2.39 11.09
N HIS A 8 -15.36 1.70 10.82
CA HIS A 8 -15.28 0.56 9.91
C HIS A 8 -14.73 -0.68 10.61
N ASN A 9 -15.19 -1.86 10.19
CA ASN A 9 -14.76 -3.16 10.73
C ASN A 9 -13.54 -3.75 10.00
N TYR A 10 -12.86 -2.95 9.17
CA TYR A 10 -11.70 -3.38 8.39
C TYR A 10 -10.64 -2.28 8.38
N CYS A 11 -9.39 -2.70 8.19
CA CYS A 11 -8.26 -1.79 8.00
C CYS A 11 -7.97 -1.59 6.51
N VAL A 12 -7.37 -0.45 6.17
CA VAL A 12 -6.80 -0.19 4.85
C VAL A 12 -5.30 0.04 4.97
N ALA A 13 -4.56 -0.09 3.86
CA ALA A 13 -3.12 0.15 3.88
C ALA A 13 -2.61 0.96 2.70
N LEU A 14 -1.74 1.92 2.99
CA LEU A 14 -0.88 2.57 2.01
C LEU A 14 0.40 1.75 1.89
N VAL A 15 0.73 1.28 0.70
CA VAL A 15 1.87 0.38 0.46
C VAL A 15 2.76 1.01 -0.59
N VAL A 16 4.05 1.14 -0.28
CA VAL A 16 5.08 1.49 -1.26
C VAL A 16 5.71 0.17 -1.72
N PRO A 17 5.37 -0.35 -2.92
CA PRO A 17 5.98 -1.57 -3.41
C PRO A 17 7.45 -1.34 -3.78
N ALA A 18 8.26 -2.39 -3.65
CA ALA A 18 9.62 -2.36 -4.19
C ALA A 18 9.56 -2.34 -5.72
N ARG A 19 9.94 -1.22 -6.33
CA ARG A 19 9.83 -0.99 -7.78
C ARG A 19 10.35 -2.16 -8.61
N GLN A 20 11.58 -2.59 -8.35
CA GLN A 20 12.20 -3.70 -9.07
C GLN A 20 11.42 -5.03 -8.95
N ALA A 21 10.81 -5.31 -7.80
CA ALA A 21 10.06 -6.54 -7.58
C ALA A 21 8.71 -6.49 -8.31
N LEU A 22 8.02 -5.35 -8.27
CA LEU A 22 6.74 -5.17 -8.93
C LEU A 22 6.89 -5.16 -10.46
N GLU A 23 7.93 -4.49 -10.98
CA GLU A 23 8.23 -4.48 -12.43
C GLU A 23 8.56 -5.88 -12.95
N LYS A 24 9.39 -6.66 -12.23
CA LYS A 24 9.66 -8.06 -12.57
C LYS A 24 8.39 -8.90 -12.58
N TRP A 25 7.53 -8.72 -11.60
CA TRP A 25 6.25 -9.43 -11.55
C TRP A 25 5.35 -9.04 -12.73
N ALA A 26 5.26 -7.75 -13.06
CA ALA A 26 4.47 -7.25 -14.17
C ALA A 26 4.94 -7.81 -15.51
N GLN A 27 6.26 -7.85 -15.74
CA GLN A 27 6.87 -8.47 -16.92
C GLN A 27 6.55 -9.96 -17.03
N ASN A 28 6.69 -10.72 -15.93
CA ASN A 28 6.36 -12.15 -15.90
C ASN A 28 4.87 -12.41 -16.11
N SER A 29 4.01 -11.51 -15.63
CA SER A 29 2.56 -11.62 -15.75
C SER A 29 2.04 -11.08 -17.09
N GLY A 30 2.91 -10.54 -17.95
CA GLY A 30 2.53 -9.97 -19.25
C GLY A 30 1.73 -8.66 -19.13
N ILE A 31 1.89 -7.92 -18.04
CA ILE A 31 1.22 -6.64 -17.84
C ILE A 31 2.01 -5.53 -18.52
N TYR A 32 1.35 -4.86 -19.46
CA TYR A 32 1.87 -3.67 -20.11
C TYR A 32 1.51 -2.44 -19.27
N TYR A 33 2.52 -1.62 -18.97
CA TYR A 33 2.38 -0.35 -18.28
C TYR A 33 3.31 0.67 -18.93
N LYS A 34 2.89 1.93 -19.00
CA LYS A 34 3.71 3.04 -19.51
C LYS A 34 4.66 3.58 -18.45
N ASP A 35 4.12 3.78 -17.25
CA ASP A 35 4.82 4.38 -16.13
C ASP A 35 4.57 3.57 -14.85
N PHE A 36 5.48 3.71 -13.88
CA PHE A 36 5.36 3.00 -12.61
C PHE A 36 4.11 3.40 -11.82
N GLU A 37 3.63 4.64 -12.00
CA GLU A 37 2.37 5.11 -11.44
C GLU A 37 1.17 4.33 -11.99
N GLU A 38 1.13 4.11 -13.31
CA GLU A 38 0.09 3.32 -13.97
C GLU A 38 0.12 1.87 -13.47
N LEU A 39 1.31 1.32 -13.26
CA LEU A 39 1.45 -0.01 -12.66
C LEU A 39 0.91 -0.06 -11.23
N CYS A 40 1.15 0.97 -10.42
CA CYS A 40 0.61 1.06 -9.06
C CYS A 40 -0.92 1.24 -9.02
N GLN A 41 -1.49 1.91 -10.02
CA GLN A 41 -2.94 2.07 -10.15
C GLN A 41 -3.64 0.83 -10.76
N ASN A 42 -2.87 -0.10 -11.33
CA ASN A 42 -3.42 -1.31 -11.95
C ASN A 42 -4.00 -2.27 -10.89
N ASP A 43 -5.27 -2.64 -11.07
CA ASP A 43 -6.00 -3.54 -10.18
C ASP A 43 -5.32 -4.92 -10.03
N GLN A 44 -4.66 -5.41 -11.08
CA GLN A 44 -3.91 -6.67 -11.02
C GLN A 44 -2.69 -6.57 -10.09
N ALA A 45 -1.95 -5.46 -10.13
CA ALA A 45 -0.82 -5.22 -9.26
C ALA A 45 -1.26 -5.06 -7.80
N ILE A 46 -2.35 -4.32 -7.57
CA ILE A 46 -2.98 -4.16 -6.26
C ILE A 46 -3.38 -5.53 -5.70
N LYS A 47 -4.05 -6.37 -6.50
CA LYS A 47 -4.45 -7.72 -6.10
C LYS A 47 -3.27 -8.62 -5.77
N GLU A 48 -2.20 -8.58 -6.55
CA GLU A 48 -1.02 -9.40 -6.26
C GLU A 48 -0.37 -9.00 -4.93
N VAL A 49 -0.16 -7.69 -4.72
CA VAL A 49 0.41 -7.20 -3.47
C VAL A 49 -0.50 -7.53 -2.29
N GLN A 50 -1.81 -7.38 -2.46
CA GLN A 50 -2.79 -7.77 -1.44
C GLN A 50 -2.77 -9.28 -1.15
N GLN A 51 -2.61 -10.12 -2.17
CA GLN A 51 -2.50 -11.56 -2.00
C GLN A 51 -1.20 -11.93 -1.28
N SER A 52 -0.10 -11.29 -1.63
CA SER A 52 1.20 -11.46 -0.96
C SER A 52 1.10 -11.08 0.53
N LEU A 53 0.48 -9.94 0.85
CA LEU A 53 0.20 -9.52 2.22
C LEU A 53 -0.70 -10.53 2.96
N SER A 54 -1.73 -11.03 2.30
CA SER A 54 -2.63 -12.04 2.87
C SER A 54 -1.92 -13.36 3.16
N LYS A 55 -1.01 -13.79 2.28
CA LYS A 55 -0.16 -14.99 2.50
C LYS A 55 0.77 -14.78 3.69
N ALA A 56 1.43 -13.62 3.78
CA ALA A 56 2.30 -13.28 4.90
C ALA A 56 1.51 -13.20 6.22
N ALA A 57 0.32 -12.60 6.21
CA ALA A 57 -0.55 -12.51 7.39
C ALA A 57 -1.02 -13.89 7.87
N LYS A 58 -1.41 -14.78 6.95
CA LYS A 58 -1.74 -16.17 7.29
C LYS A 58 -0.55 -16.91 7.91
N ALA A 59 0.66 -16.73 7.37
CA ALA A 59 1.87 -17.31 7.92
C ALA A 59 2.17 -16.78 9.33
N ALA A 60 1.90 -15.50 9.57
CA ALA A 60 2.00 -14.86 10.88
C ALA A 60 0.81 -15.15 11.82
N ARG A 61 -0.17 -15.96 11.39
CA ARG A 61 -1.39 -16.31 12.15
C ARG A 61 -2.21 -15.08 12.59
N LEU A 62 -2.21 -14.03 11.76
CA LEU A 62 -3.01 -12.84 11.99
C LEU A 62 -4.49 -13.11 11.69
N GLU A 63 -5.35 -12.43 12.42
CA GLU A 63 -6.79 -12.48 12.22
C GLU A 63 -7.20 -11.72 10.96
N LYS A 64 -8.37 -12.05 10.39
CA LYS A 64 -8.84 -11.44 9.13
C LYS A 64 -8.99 -9.91 9.23
N PHE A 65 -9.33 -9.38 10.42
CA PHE A 65 -9.50 -7.95 10.63
C PHE A 65 -8.18 -7.17 10.71
N GLU A 66 -7.06 -7.86 10.97
CA GLU A 66 -5.72 -7.27 10.98
C GLU A 66 -5.15 -7.15 9.56
N VAL A 67 -5.68 -7.94 8.61
CA VAL A 67 -5.27 -7.90 7.22
C VAL A 67 -5.99 -6.75 6.51
N PRO A 68 -5.27 -5.84 5.84
CA PRO A 68 -5.90 -4.72 5.16
C PRO A 68 -6.80 -5.21 4.02
N ALA A 69 -8.10 -4.85 4.10
CA ALA A 69 -9.12 -5.27 3.15
C ALA A 69 -9.01 -4.53 1.81
N LYS A 70 -8.47 -3.30 1.83
CA LYS A 70 -8.13 -2.54 0.63
C LYS A 70 -6.74 -1.94 0.82
N ILE A 71 -5.98 -1.88 -0.27
CA ILE A 71 -4.65 -1.28 -0.29
C ILE A 71 -4.54 -0.27 -1.42
N LEU A 72 -3.71 0.74 -1.22
CA LEU A 72 -3.30 1.68 -2.25
C LEU A 72 -1.80 1.55 -2.45
N LEU A 73 -1.39 1.31 -3.69
CA LEU A 73 0.02 1.30 -4.05
C LEU A 73 0.47 2.73 -4.34
N LEU A 74 1.54 3.14 -3.69
CA LEU A 74 2.15 4.44 -3.86
C LEU A 74 3.43 4.30 -4.70
N PRO A 75 3.51 4.97 -5.86
CA PRO A 75 4.67 4.87 -6.74
C PRO A 75 5.90 5.57 -6.13
N GLU A 76 5.68 6.60 -5.32
CA GLU A 76 6.73 7.40 -4.70
C GLU A 76 7.09 6.85 -3.31
N PRO A 77 8.37 6.49 -3.06
CA PRO A 77 8.81 6.07 -1.75
C PRO A 77 8.84 7.23 -0.76
N TRP A 78 8.56 6.94 0.50
CA TRP A 78 8.63 7.96 1.55
C TRP A 78 10.07 8.23 1.95
N THR A 79 10.57 9.39 1.56
CA THR A 79 11.90 9.89 1.92
C THR A 79 11.81 10.88 3.09
N PRO A 80 12.87 11.05 3.90
CA PRO A 80 12.87 12.05 4.96
C PRO A 80 12.69 13.48 4.43
N GLU A 81 13.10 13.75 3.19
CA GLU A 81 12.90 15.03 2.48
C GLU A 81 11.43 15.34 2.23
N SER A 82 10.61 14.32 1.96
CA SER A 82 9.16 14.47 1.82
C SER A 82 8.44 14.84 3.13
N GLY A 83 9.14 14.78 4.27
CA GLY A 83 8.56 15.04 5.58
C GLY A 83 7.61 13.93 6.08
N LEU A 84 7.44 12.84 5.34
CA LEU A 84 6.56 11.71 5.68
C LEU A 84 7.20 10.70 6.62
N VAL A 85 8.53 10.66 6.65
CA VAL A 85 9.32 9.82 7.55
C VAL A 85 10.38 10.66 8.26
N THR A 86 10.85 10.19 9.41
CA THR A 86 12.01 10.80 10.08
C THR A 86 13.30 10.45 9.35
N ALA A 87 14.41 11.11 9.70
CA ALA A 87 15.75 10.75 9.20
C ALA A 87 16.13 9.29 9.49
N ALA A 88 15.51 8.67 10.51
CA ALA A 88 15.64 7.25 10.83
C ALA A 88 14.56 6.36 10.18
N LEU A 89 13.89 6.84 9.13
CA LEU A 89 12.82 6.16 8.39
C LEU A 89 11.61 5.74 9.25
N LYS A 90 11.42 6.37 10.42
CA LYS A 90 10.20 6.15 11.22
C LYS A 90 9.04 6.90 10.60
N LEU A 91 7.89 6.23 10.47
CA LEU A 91 6.68 6.79 9.87
C LEU A 91 6.12 7.95 10.70
N LYS A 92 5.97 9.13 10.10
CA LYS A 92 5.21 10.23 10.68
C LYS A 92 3.74 10.07 10.29
N ARG A 93 3.04 9.20 11.03
CA ARG A 93 1.66 8.79 10.72
C ARG A 93 0.69 9.96 10.52
N GLU A 94 0.83 11.02 11.31
CA GLU A 94 -0.01 12.21 11.20
C GLU A 94 0.18 12.95 9.86
N GLN A 95 1.43 13.16 9.44
CA GLN A 95 1.75 13.80 8.16
C GLN A 95 1.30 12.94 6.97
N ILE A 96 1.51 11.62 7.05
CA ILE A 96 1.02 10.67 6.04
C ILE A 96 -0.50 10.72 5.98
N LYS A 97 -1.20 10.73 7.12
CA LYS A 97 -2.67 10.82 7.18
C LYS A 97 -3.18 12.11 6.56
N ILE A 98 -2.51 13.24 6.77
CA ILE A 98 -2.89 14.53 6.19
C ILE A 98 -2.66 14.51 4.67
N LYS A 99 -1.49 14.06 4.20
CA LYS A 99 -1.15 14.02 2.77
C LYS A 99 -2.07 13.10 1.97
N PHE A 100 -2.38 11.93 2.50
CA PHE A 100 -3.20 10.91 1.83
C PHE A 100 -4.63 10.84 2.37
N LYS A 101 -5.13 11.92 2.98
CA LYS A 101 -6.46 11.95 3.60
C LYS A 101 -7.56 11.61 2.58
N ASP A 102 -7.46 12.18 1.39
CA ASP A 102 -8.44 12.01 0.31
C ASP A 102 -8.43 10.56 -0.21
N ASP A 103 -7.26 9.99 -0.43
CA ASP A 103 -7.11 8.60 -0.85
C ASP A 103 -7.57 7.60 0.22
N LEU A 104 -7.25 7.86 1.49
CA LEU A 104 -7.74 7.04 2.60
C LEU A 104 -9.27 7.06 2.66
N ASN A 105 -9.90 8.23 2.47
CA ASN A 105 -11.36 8.34 2.39
C ASN A 105 -11.92 7.54 1.20
N LYS A 106 -11.30 7.62 0.02
CA LYS A 106 -11.70 6.81 -1.16
C LYS A 106 -11.57 5.31 -0.96
N LEU A 107 -10.70 4.86 -0.05
CA LEU A 107 -10.62 3.45 0.30
C LEU A 107 -11.80 3.03 1.19
N TYR A 108 -12.33 3.90 2.03
CA TYR A 108 -13.47 3.57 2.90
C TYR A 108 -14.84 3.76 2.23
N HIS A 109 -14.95 4.71 1.31
CA HIS A 109 -16.14 4.98 0.50
C HIS A 109 -16.12 4.22 -0.84
#